data_AF-A0A1G7RUZ8-F1
#
_entry.id   AF-A0A1G7RUZ8-F1
#
_cell.length_a   1.000
_cell.length_b   1.000
_cell.length_c   1.000
_cell.angle_alpha   90.00
_cell.angle_beta   90.00
_cell.angle_gamma   90.00
#
_symmetry.space_group_name_H-M   'P 1'
#
loop_
_entity.id
_entity.type
_entity.pdbx_description
1 polymer ?
#
loop_
_entity_poly.entity_id
_entity_poly.type
_entity_poly.pdbx_seq_one_letter_code
_entity_poly.pdbx_strand_id
1 'polypeptide(L)'
;MQTDPTILDDCTVVMAHPDDECLWASSAVARSRQVVLCYGNIGSQPGLSQRRQAAMQAFPLANTTFLAVPESEVFSTAAWPLPGETWAGLRCRRNNDTYESNCERLIALLREHLRGVKTVVTHNPWGEYGHEEHVQVFRAVMRLQQEFGFSVLVSGYCSNLTVLLAQRHLGRFSDCLAHQPTDMKIAKTLRDHYIKHGCWTWFKDYAWPDYEHFFVVDPAAASAKRPQTPTIQPLMFVQLPAPMRVSFTLDPFTS
;
A
#
# COMPACT_ATOMS: atom_id res chain seq x y z
N MET A 1 -13.50 3.29 -20.09
CA MET A 1 -13.31 3.57 -18.65
C MET A 1 -14.09 4.82 -18.31
N GLN A 2 -15.04 4.70 -17.39
CA GLN A 2 -15.72 5.86 -16.81
C GLN A 2 -14.86 6.35 -15.64
N THR A 3 -14.64 7.66 -15.55
CA THR A 3 -13.89 8.27 -14.45
C THR A 3 -14.86 9.08 -13.60
N ASP A 4 -14.84 8.88 -12.28
CA ASP A 4 -15.52 9.75 -11.32
C ASP A 4 -14.45 10.54 -10.56
N PRO A 5 -14.32 11.85 -10.80
CA PRO A 5 -13.27 12.63 -10.18
C PRO A 5 -13.50 12.84 -8.68
N THR A 6 -14.69 12.58 -8.17
CA THR A 6 -15.09 12.78 -6.76
C THR A 6 -14.97 11.53 -5.91
N ILE A 7 -14.68 10.37 -6.51
CA ILE A 7 -14.62 9.09 -5.80
C ILE A 7 -13.55 9.04 -4.70
N LEU A 8 -12.56 9.93 -4.74
CA LEU A 8 -11.53 10.07 -3.71
C LEU A 8 -11.87 11.09 -2.61
N ASP A 9 -12.94 11.86 -2.75
CA ASP A 9 -13.36 12.82 -1.73
C ASP A 9 -13.83 12.11 -0.47
N ASP A 10 -13.38 12.59 0.69
CA ASP A 10 -13.76 12.04 2.00
C ASP A 10 -13.40 10.55 2.16
N CYS A 11 -12.43 10.06 1.38
CA CYS A 11 -11.93 8.69 1.50
C CYS A 11 -11.07 8.52 2.75
N THR A 12 -10.93 7.26 3.19
CA THR A 12 -9.89 6.87 4.16
C THR A 12 -8.76 6.18 3.40
N VAL A 13 -7.53 6.68 3.53
CA VAL A 13 -6.34 6.06 2.93
C VAL A 13 -5.71 5.12 3.96
N VAL A 14 -5.45 3.87 3.58
CA VAL A 14 -4.83 2.85 4.47
C VAL A 14 -3.61 2.28 3.78
N MET A 15 -2.43 2.56 4.34
CA MET A 15 -1.15 2.10 3.81
C MET A 15 -0.33 1.32 4.84
N ALA A 16 0.55 0.46 4.34
CA ALA A 16 1.37 -0.44 5.13
C ALA A 16 2.42 0.35 5.92
N HIS A 17 3.36 1.00 5.25
CA HIS A 17 4.50 1.65 5.89
C HIS A 17 4.44 3.17 5.78
N PRO A 18 5.07 3.91 6.70
CA PRO A 18 5.29 5.34 6.52
C PRO A 18 6.17 5.58 5.31
N ASP A 19 5.65 6.35 4.35
CA ASP A 19 6.14 6.67 2.99
C ASP A 19 5.26 6.12 1.86
N ASP A 20 4.54 5.02 2.08
CA ASP A 20 3.67 4.41 1.07
C ASP A 20 2.53 5.34 0.63
N GLU A 21 1.98 6.15 1.53
CA GLU A 21 0.88 7.07 1.23
C GLU A 21 1.28 8.14 0.22
N CYS A 22 2.54 8.57 0.27
CA CYS A 22 3.06 9.57 -0.65
C CYS A 22 3.58 8.95 -1.93
N LEU A 23 4.03 7.69 -1.90
CA LEU A 23 4.51 6.95 -3.07
C LEU A 23 3.36 6.52 -3.98
N TRP A 24 2.29 5.98 -3.40
CA TRP A 24 1.28 5.23 -4.16
C TRP A 24 -0.10 5.89 -4.20
N ALA A 25 -0.36 6.93 -3.40
CA ALA A 25 -1.68 7.54 -3.30
C ALA A 25 -1.69 9.03 -2.94
N SER A 26 -0.71 9.80 -3.41
CA SER A 26 -0.58 11.22 -3.07
C SER A 26 -1.84 12.03 -3.44
N SER A 27 -2.48 11.72 -4.57
CA SER A 27 -3.70 12.37 -5.04
C SER A 27 -4.93 12.04 -4.18
N ALA A 28 -4.93 10.90 -3.48
CA ALA A 28 -5.98 10.53 -2.53
C ALA A 28 -5.73 11.17 -1.16
N VAL A 29 -4.47 11.26 -0.72
CA VAL A 29 -4.09 11.81 0.59
C VAL A 29 -4.63 13.24 0.76
N ALA A 30 -4.52 14.09 -0.26
CA ALA A 30 -5.02 15.47 -0.25
C ALA A 30 -6.52 15.60 0.05
N ARG A 31 -7.29 14.57 -0.31
CA ARG A 31 -8.77 14.55 -0.32
C ARG A 31 -9.34 13.66 0.78
N SER A 32 -8.45 12.98 1.49
CA SER A 32 -8.79 12.01 2.52
C SER A 32 -9.26 12.71 3.79
N ARG A 33 -10.27 12.13 4.44
CA ARG A 33 -10.60 12.54 5.81
C ARG A 33 -9.60 11.99 6.82
N GLN A 34 -8.97 10.87 6.50
CA GLN A 34 -8.03 10.19 7.38
C GLN A 34 -7.01 9.41 6.55
N VAL A 35 -5.76 9.43 7.00
CA VAL A 35 -4.70 8.51 6.56
C VAL A 35 -4.39 7.57 7.72
N VAL A 36 -4.31 6.27 7.46
CA VAL A 36 -3.92 5.26 8.44
C VAL A 36 -2.67 4.54 7.96
N LEU A 37 -1.60 4.62 8.75
CA LEU A 37 -0.33 3.94 8.50
C LEU A 37 -0.19 2.77 9.48
N CYS A 38 -0.05 1.57 8.95
CA CYS A 38 -0.23 0.33 9.71
C CYS A 38 1.00 -0.08 10.50
N TYR A 39 2.17 -0.16 9.86
CA TYR A 39 3.37 -0.78 10.38
C TYR A 39 4.38 0.24 10.89
N GLY A 40 5.04 -0.08 11.99
CA GLY A 40 6.02 0.80 12.60
C GLY A 40 7.36 0.12 12.85
N ASN A 41 7.46 -0.60 13.97
CA ASN A 41 8.72 -1.14 14.45
C ASN A 41 9.19 -2.31 13.58
N ILE A 42 10.48 -2.28 13.24
CA ILE A 42 11.21 -3.35 12.58
C ILE A 42 12.18 -3.91 13.61
N GLY A 43 12.02 -5.17 14.01
CA GLY A 43 12.82 -5.80 15.06
C GLY A 43 14.31 -5.82 14.72
N SER A 44 14.65 -6.16 13.47
CA SER A 44 16.04 -6.12 12.99
C SER A 44 16.62 -4.73 12.76
N GLN A 45 15.80 -3.66 12.77
CA GLN A 45 16.23 -2.29 12.49
C GLN A 45 15.71 -1.28 13.54
N PRO A 46 16.19 -1.36 14.80
CA PRO A 46 15.73 -0.47 15.87
C PRO A 46 16.01 1.02 15.58
N GLY A 47 17.12 1.34 14.91
CA GLY A 47 17.44 2.72 14.52
C GLY A 47 16.48 3.30 13.47
N LEU A 48 16.02 2.49 12.52
CA LEU A 48 14.96 2.91 11.58
C LEU A 48 13.61 3.05 12.30
N SER A 49 13.30 2.13 13.22
CA SER A 49 12.09 2.19 14.05
C SER A 49 12.00 3.48 14.85
N GLN A 50 13.08 3.88 15.53
CA GLN A 50 13.14 5.14 16.29
C GLN A 50 12.95 6.36 15.38
N ARG A 51 13.58 6.36 14.20
CA ARG A 51 13.45 7.45 13.23
C ARG A 51 12.03 7.57 12.67
N ARG A 52 11.35 6.46 12.39
CA ARG A 52 9.93 6.45 12.01
C ARG A 52 9.05 6.98 13.14
N GLN A 53 9.25 6.54 14.38
CA GLN A 53 8.51 7.08 15.52
C GLN A 53 8.68 8.60 15.65
N ALA A 54 9.92 9.11 15.54
CA ALA A 54 10.20 10.54 15.56
C ALA A 54 9.54 11.28 14.38
N ALA A 55 9.53 10.70 13.18
CA ALA A 55 8.84 11.26 12.02
C ALA A 55 7.33 11.33 12.23
N MET A 56 6.74 10.28 12.82
CA MET A 56 5.30 10.24 13.08
C MET A 56 4.86 11.20 14.19
N GLN A 57 5.70 11.47 15.20
CA GLN A 57 5.44 12.49 16.22
C GLN A 57 5.38 13.91 15.65
N ALA A 58 6.13 14.18 14.58
CA ALA A 58 6.19 15.48 13.92
C ALA A 58 5.49 15.47 12.54
N PHE A 59 4.59 14.51 12.30
CA PHE A 59 4.03 14.28 10.98
C PHE A 59 3.19 15.48 10.49
N PRO A 60 3.37 15.94 9.23
CA PRO A 60 2.75 17.18 8.77
C PRO A 60 1.23 17.05 8.51
N LEU A 61 0.69 15.83 8.43
CA LEU A 61 -0.73 15.60 8.18
C LEU A 61 -1.47 15.28 9.48
N ALA A 62 -2.21 16.27 9.98
CA ALA A 62 -2.92 16.19 11.26
C ALA A 62 -3.99 15.07 11.31
N ASN A 63 -4.51 14.64 10.16
CA ASN A 63 -5.50 13.58 10.04
C ASN A 63 -4.87 12.18 9.88
N THR A 64 -3.59 12.01 10.24
CA THR A 64 -2.90 10.72 10.14
C THR A 64 -2.96 9.96 11.46
N THR A 65 -3.29 8.68 11.38
CA THR A 65 -3.21 7.72 12.48
C THR A 65 -2.10 6.72 12.20
N PHE A 66 -1.22 6.54 13.17
CA PHE A 66 -0.14 5.56 13.11
C PHE A 66 -0.43 4.40 14.06
N LEU A 67 -0.77 3.23 13.51
CA LEU A 67 -1.10 2.04 14.30
C LEU A 67 0.12 1.39 14.95
N ALA A 68 1.31 1.62 14.37
CA ALA A 68 2.59 1.12 14.84
C ALA A 68 2.60 -0.40 15.12
N VAL A 69 1.92 -1.19 14.28
CA VAL A 69 2.02 -2.65 14.31
C VAL A 69 3.48 -3.05 14.01
N PRO A 70 4.12 -3.93 14.80
CA PRO A 70 5.45 -4.41 14.47
C PRO A 70 5.43 -5.14 13.12
N GLU A 71 6.39 -4.82 12.25
CA GLU A 71 6.57 -5.53 10.99
C GLU A 71 6.91 -7.01 11.25
N SER A 72 6.43 -7.84 10.34
CA SER A 72 6.74 -9.26 10.28
C SER A 72 8.08 -9.55 9.59
N GLU A 73 8.69 -8.55 8.95
CA GLU A 73 10.00 -8.64 8.28
C GLU A 73 10.05 -9.71 7.17
N VAL A 74 8.93 -9.88 6.47
CA VAL A 74 8.75 -10.87 5.41
C VAL A 74 9.13 -10.38 4.02
N PHE A 75 9.67 -9.17 3.90
CA PHE A 75 9.99 -8.56 2.62
C PHE A 75 10.85 -9.47 1.74
N SER A 76 10.41 -9.69 0.50
CA SER A 76 11.10 -10.51 -0.51
C SER A 76 11.28 -11.97 -0.11
N THR A 77 10.31 -12.53 0.63
CA THR A 77 10.34 -13.94 1.06
C THR A 77 9.29 -14.79 0.38
N ALA A 78 8.33 -14.20 -0.33
CA ALA A 78 7.39 -14.94 -1.16
C ALA A 78 8.08 -15.53 -2.41
N ALA A 79 7.43 -16.53 -3.02
CA ALA A 79 7.96 -17.23 -4.19
C ALA A 79 7.72 -16.47 -5.51
N TRP A 80 8.27 -15.26 -5.62
CA TRP A 80 8.16 -14.45 -6.84
C TRP A 80 8.78 -15.14 -8.08
N PRO A 81 8.25 -14.90 -9.30
CA PRO A 81 7.13 -14.00 -9.63
C PRO A 81 5.73 -14.63 -9.45
N LEU A 82 5.66 -15.87 -8.97
CA LEU A 82 4.41 -16.64 -8.82
C LEU A 82 4.19 -17.05 -7.35
N PRO A 83 4.00 -16.07 -6.44
CA PRO A 83 3.83 -16.39 -5.03
C PRO A 83 2.52 -17.17 -4.81
N GLY A 84 2.52 -18.01 -3.76
CA GLY A 84 1.29 -18.61 -3.28
C GLY A 84 0.48 -17.58 -2.49
N GLU A 85 -0.82 -17.47 -2.76
CA GLU A 85 -1.74 -16.64 -1.98
C GLU A 85 -2.25 -17.43 -0.77
N THR A 86 -2.49 -16.75 0.35
CA THR A 86 -3.12 -17.28 1.57
C THR A 86 -4.27 -16.38 2.00
N TRP A 87 -4.96 -16.76 3.08
CA TRP A 87 -6.02 -15.93 3.66
C TRP A 87 -5.48 -14.58 4.17
N ALA A 88 -4.23 -14.55 4.65
CA ALA A 88 -3.55 -13.38 5.19
C ALA A 88 -2.80 -12.52 4.16
N GLY A 89 -2.70 -12.99 2.90
CA GLY A 89 -1.95 -12.30 1.85
C GLY A 89 -1.16 -13.27 0.99
N LEU A 90 0.17 -13.28 1.16
CA LEU A 90 1.08 -14.19 0.46
C LEU A 90 1.71 -15.20 1.41
N ARG A 91 2.04 -16.38 0.89
CA ARG A 91 2.83 -17.37 1.61
C ARG A 91 4.28 -16.90 1.69
N CYS A 92 4.76 -16.67 2.91
CA CYS A 92 6.10 -16.19 3.19
C CYS A 92 7.02 -17.34 3.62
N ARG A 93 8.29 -17.34 3.18
CA ARG A 93 9.27 -18.37 3.59
C ARG A 93 9.84 -18.14 4.99
N ARG A 94 9.79 -16.90 5.48
CA ARG A 94 10.25 -16.51 6.82
C ARG A 94 9.10 -15.84 7.56
N ASN A 95 9.11 -15.91 8.88
CA ASN A 95 8.19 -15.20 9.79
C ASN A 95 6.69 -15.31 9.40
N ASN A 96 6.28 -16.42 8.77
CA ASN A 96 4.93 -16.59 8.26
C ASN A 96 3.87 -16.53 9.37
N ASP A 97 4.18 -17.08 10.55
CA ASP A 97 3.26 -17.07 11.69
C ASP A 97 3.03 -15.63 12.21
N THR A 98 4.10 -14.83 12.32
CA THR A 98 4.01 -13.40 12.66
C THR A 98 3.22 -12.63 11.61
N TYR A 99 3.47 -12.90 10.33
CA TYR A 99 2.72 -12.31 9.24
C TYR A 99 1.23 -12.67 9.34
N GLU A 100 0.86 -13.95 9.51
CA GLU A 100 -0.54 -14.34 9.65
C GLU A 100 -1.21 -13.72 10.90
N SER A 101 -0.52 -13.66 12.03
CA SER A 101 -1.01 -12.99 13.24
C SER A 101 -1.20 -11.49 13.05
N ASN A 102 -0.30 -10.83 12.32
CA ASN A 102 -0.42 -9.42 11.98
C ASN A 102 -1.67 -9.14 11.14
N CYS A 103 -2.11 -10.05 10.29
CA CYS A 103 -3.37 -9.89 9.55
C CYS A 103 -4.59 -9.79 10.50
N GLU A 104 -4.67 -10.67 11.51
CA GLU A 104 -5.76 -10.61 12.51
C GLU A 104 -5.71 -9.29 13.30
N ARG A 105 -4.50 -8.88 13.69
CA ARG A 105 -4.28 -7.62 14.41
C ARG A 105 -4.67 -6.41 13.57
N LEU A 106 -4.32 -6.38 12.29
CA LEU A 106 -4.71 -5.33 11.36
C LEU A 106 -6.22 -5.27 11.20
N ILE A 107 -6.90 -6.41 11.02
CA ILE A 107 -8.37 -6.45 10.96
C ILE A 107 -8.97 -5.84 12.23
N ALA A 108 -8.47 -6.22 13.41
CA ALA A 108 -8.98 -5.69 14.68
C ALA A 108 -8.78 -4.18 14.82
N LEU A 109 -7.59 -3.66 14.50
CA LEU A 109 -7.26 -2.24 14.63
C LEU A 109 -7.95 -1.38 13.56
N LEU A 110 -7.95 -1.83 12.31
CA LEU A 110 -8.58 -1.10 11.21
C LEU A 110 -10.11 -1.07 11.34
N ARG A 111 -10.73 -2.05 12.00
CA ARG A 111 -12.19 -2.09 12.18
C ARG A 111 -12.75 -0.80 12.74
N GLU A 112 -12.09 -0.20 13.73
CA GLU A 112 -12.57 1.04 14.37
C GLU A 112 -12.41 2.26 13.47
N HIS A 113 -11.38 2.28 12.61
CA HIS A 113 -11.15 3.37 11.66
C HIS A 113 -12.01 3.27 10.39
N LEU A 114 -12.44 2.05 10.03
CA LEU A 114 -13.19 1.78 8.81
C LEU A 114 -14.71 1.71 9.02
N ARG A 115 -15.19 1.79 10.27
CA ARG A 115 -16.63 1.81 10.55
C ARG A 115 -17.28 3.08 10.00
N GLY A 116 -18.36 2.92 9.23
CA GLY A 116 -19.09 4.04 8.62
C GLY A 116 -18.33 4.75 7.49
N VAL A 117 -17.20 4.21 7.05
CA VAL A 117 -16.47 4.70 5.87
C VAL A 117 -17.27 4.37 4.61
N LYS A 118 -17.28 5.30 3.63
CA LYS A 118 -17.86 5.04 2.30
C LYS A 118 -16.83 4.48 1.33
N THR A 119 -15.62 5.03 1.37
CA THR A 119 -14.55 4.72 0.42
C THR A 119 -13.22 4.54 1.14
N VAL A 120 -12.51 3.46 0.82
CA VAL A 120 -11.15 3.18 1.28
C VAL A 120 -10.20 3.11 0.08
N VAL A 121 -9.09 3.83 0.15
CA VAL A 121 -7.95 3.70 -0.78
C VAL A 121 -6.86 2.89 -0.09
N THR A 122 -6.34 1.85 -0.73
CA THR A 122 -5.28 1.01 -0.14
C THR A 122 -4.38 0.37 -1.20
N HIS A 123 -3.48 -0.51 -0.76
CA HIS A 123 -2.60 -1.28 -1.62
C HIS A 123 -3.36 -2.22 -2.55
N ASN A 124 -2.69 -2.63 -3.64
CA ASN A 124 -3.24 -3.62 -4.56
C ASN A 124 -2.93 -5.07 -4.17
N PRO A 125 -3.63 -6.07 -4.76
CA PRO A 125 -3.45 -7.48 -4.44
C PRO A 125 -2.05 -8.06 -4.70
N TRP A 126 -1.20 -7.32 -5.41
CA TRP A 126 0.17 -7.74 -5.76
C TRP A 126 1.25 -6.90 -5.08
N GLY A 127 0.88 -5.96 -4.21
CA GLY A 127 1.78 -5.20 -3.36
C GLY A 127 2.69 -4.24 -4.13
N GLU A 128 2.18 -3.62 -5.19
CA GLU A 128 2.89 -2.66 -6.04
C GLU A 128 4.21 -3.22 -6.60
N TYR A 129 5.32 -2.95 -5.91
CA TYR A 129 6.66 -3.43 -6.24
C TYR A 129 6.97 -4.84 -5.69
N GLY A 130 6.04 -5.44 -4.94
CA GLY A 130 6.10 -6.81 -4.47
C GLY A 130 6.37 -6.95 -2.98
N HIS A 131 5.89 -6.02 -2.16
CA HIS A 131 5.99 -6.11 -0.71
C HIS A 131 4.83 -6.95 -0.13
N GLU A 132 5.15 -8.01 0.59
CA GLU A 132 4.15 -8.94 1.13
C GLU A 132 3.20 -8.28 2.14
N GLU A 133 3.68 -7.34 2.96
CA GLU A 133 2.83 -6.59 3.91
C GLU A 133 1.85 -5.61 3.23
N HIS A 134 2.14 -5.14 2.01
CA HIS A 134 1.16 -4.37 1.24
C HIS A 134 -0.03 -5.24 0.85
N VAL A 135 0.26 -6.47 0.37
CA VAL A 135 -0.77 -7.47 0.06
C VAL A 135 -1.57 -7.85 1.32
N GLN A 136 -0.93 -7.90 2.49
CA GLN A 136 -1.63 -8.17 3.75
C GLN A 136 -2.60 -7.06 4.13
N VAL A 137 -2.18 -5.79 4.03
CA VAL A 137 -3.06 -4.65 4.31
C VAL A 137 -4.26 -4.67 3.37
N PHE A 138 -4.04 -4.93 2.08
CA PHE A 138 -5.12 -5.15 1.12
C PHE A 138 -6.09 -6.26 1.59
N ARG A 139 -5.59 -7.41 2.05
CA ARG A 139 -6.46 -8.50 2.57
C ARG A 139 -7.26 -8.09 3.80
N ALA A 140 -6.63 -7.41 4.76
CA ALA A 140 -7.31 -6.93 5.96
C ALA A 140 -8.44 -5.96 5.60
N VAL A 141 -8.18 -5.01 4.69
CA VAL A 141 -9.19 -4.07 4.19
C VAL A 141 -10.32 -4.80 3.47
N MET A 142 -10.03 -5.76 2.59
CA MET A 142 -11.07 -6.53 1.91
C MET A 142 -11.94 -7.36 2.85
N ARG A 143 -11.38 -7.86 3.96
CA ARG A 143 -12.19 -8.55 4.98
C ARG A 143 -13.16 -7.60 5.66
N LEU A 144 -12.73 -6.39 6.00
CA LEU A 144 -13.59 -5.36 6.57
C LEU A 144 -14.58 -4.79 5.54
N GLN A 145 -14.22 -4.80 4.26
CA GLN A 145 -15.13 -4.47 3.16
C GLN A 145 -16.34 -5.41 3.13
N GLN A 146 -16.12 -6.72 3.32
CA GLN A 146 -17.21 -7.70 3.45
C GLN A 146 -18.08 -7.46 4.69
N GLU A 147 -17.53 -6.87 5.75
CA GLU A 147 -18.23 -6.55 7.00
C GLU A 147 -19.06 -5.27 6.90
N PHE A 148 -18.52 -4.20 6.27
CA PHE A 148 -19.10 -2.86 6.29
C PHE A 148 -19.63 -2.36 4.93
N GLY A 149 -19.28 -3.00 3.83
CA GLY A 149 -19.82 -2.70 2.49
C GLY A 149 -19.28 -1.43 1.84
N PHE A 150 -18.16 -0.86 2.30
CA PHE A 150 -17.52 0.29 1.66
C PHE A 150 -16.92 -0.04 0.28
N SER A 151 -16.73 0.97 -0.56
CA SER A 151 -15.98 0.84 -1.81
C SER A 151 -14.48 0.78 -1.51
N VAL A 152 -13.76 -0.10 -2.22
CA VAL A 152 -12.30 -0.21 -2.13
C VAL A 152 -11.70 0.21 -3.46
N LEU A 153 -10.76 1.14 -3.39
CA LEU A 153 -9.91 1.54 -4.49
C LEU A 153 -8.47 1.11 -4.19
N VAL A 154 -7.80 0.55 -5.18
CA VAL A 154 -6.41 0.10 -5.04
C VAL A 154 -5.50 0.79 -6.03
N SER A 155 -4.26 1.02 -5.64
CA SER A 155 -3.25 1.63 -6.51
C SER A 155 -3.05 0.82 -7.81
N GLY A 156 -2.83 1.51 -8.92
CA GLY A 156 -2.56 0.88 -10.21
C GLY A 156 -1.10 0.49 -10.45
N TYR A 157 -0.22 0.69 -9.47
CA TYR A 157 1.22 0.44 -9.62
C TYR A 157 1.54 -1.05 -9.70
N CYS A 158 2.44 -1.44 -10.59
CA CYS A 158 3.03 -2.77 -10.63
C CYS A 158 4.51 -2.68 -10.99
N SER A 159 5.24 -3.80 -10.92
CA SER A 159 6.65 -3.86 -11.28
C SER A 159 6.97 -5.10 -12.09
N ASN A 160 8.23 -5.20 -12.54
CA ASN A 160 8.75 -6.42 -13.17
C ASN A 160 8.66 -7.66 -12.26
N LEU A 161 8.63 -7.48 -10.94
CA LEU A 161 8.48 -8.58 -9.99
C LEU A 161 7.02 -9.06 -9.88
N THR A 162 6.06 -8.13 -9.99
CA THR A 162 4.65 -8.36 -9.64
C THR A 162 3.72 -8.50 -10.85
N VAL A 163 4.18 -8.19 -12.06
CA VAL A 163 3.35 -8.14 -13.28
C VAL A 163 2.54 -9.42 -13.53
N LEU A 164 3.12 -10.61 -13.27
CA LEU A 164 2.41 -11.88 -13.45
C LEU A 164 1.32 -12.09 -12.39
N LEU A 165 1.53 -11.63 -11.16
CA LEU A 165 0.49 -11.64 -10.14
C LEU A 165 -0.59 -10.61 -10.47
N ALA A 166 -0.21 -9.41 -10.89
CA ALA A 166 -1.17 -8.38 -11.33
C ALA A 166 -2.11 -8.89 -12.42
N GLN A 167 -1.57 -9.54 -13.47
CA GLN A 167 -2.35 -10.14 -14.55
C GLN A 167 -3.41 -11.15 -14.05
N ARG A 168 -3.12 -11.91 -12.99
CA ARG A 168 -4.09 -12.86 -12.38
C ARG A 168 -5.25 -12.16 -11.68
N HIS A 169 -5.06 -10.91 -11.26
CA HIS A 169 -6.04 -10.12 -10.51
C HIS A 169 -6.80 -9.10 -11.35
N LEU A 170 -6.32 -8.71 -12.54
CA LEU A 170 -6.91 -7.61 -13.32
C LEU A 170 -8.41 -7.75 -13.62
N GLY A 171 -8.89 -8.97 -13.83
CA GLY A 171 -10.32 -9.20 -14.04
C GLY A 171 -11.19 -9.17 -12.77
N ARG A 172 -10.64 -8.73 -11.63
CA ARG A 172 -11.36 -8.51 -10.36
C ARG A 172 -11.73 -7.04 -10.12
N PHE A 173 -11.34 -6.15 -11.03
CA PHE A 173 -11.64 -4.73 -10.92
C PHE A 173 -12.72 -4.32 -11.91
N SER A 174 -13.49 -3.32 -11.53
CA SER A 174 -14.47 -2.72 -12.44
C SER A 174 -13.77 -1.92 -13.56
N ASP A 175 -14.53 -1.60 -14.61
CA ASP A 175 -14.08 -0.67 -15.66
C ASP A 175 -14.07 0.81 -15.21
N CYS A 176 -14.49 1.08 -13.97
CA CYS A 176 -14.39 2.39 -13.33
C CYS A 176 -12.99 2.57 -12.73
N LEU A 177 -12.36 3.68 -13.10
CA LEU A 177 -11.02 4.05 -12.67
C LEU A 177 -11.07 5.47 -12.09
N ALA A 178 -10.45 5.68 -10.93
CA ALA A 178 -10.08 7.01 -10.50
C ALA A 178 -8.75 7.37 -11.17
N HIS A 179 -8.79 8.27 -12.15
CA HIS A 179 -7.60 8.81 -12.80
C HIS A 179 -7.41 10.25 -12.32
N GLN A 180 -6.35 10.50 -11.57
CA GLN A 180 -6.15 11.77 -10.88
C GLN A 180 -4.74 12.29 -11.12
N PRO A 181 -4.55 13.61 -11.28
CA PRO A 181 -3.22 14.19 -11.24
C PRO A 181 -2.55 13.85 -9.93
N THR A 182 -1.30 13.39 -9.99
CA THR A 182 -0.49 13.17 -8.80
C THR A 182 -0.36 14.48 -8.01
N ASP A 183 -0.60 14.45 -6.70
CA ASP A 183 -0.36 15.63 -5.87
C ASP A 183 1.13 15.73 -5.56
N MET A 184 1.88 16.32 -6.50
CA MET A 184 3.32 16.51 -6.38
C MET A 184 3.73 17.35 -5.17
N LYS A 185 2.83 18.21 -4.66
CA LYS A 185 3.13 19.03 -3.48
C LYS A 185 3.10 18.15 -2.23
N ILE A 186 2.05 17.35 -2.05
CA ILE A 186 1.97 16.41 -0.94
C ILE A 186 3.06 15.36 -1.04
N ALA A 187 3.25 14.74 -2.21
CA ALA A 187 4.25 13.71 -2.43
C ALA A 187 5.65 14.17 -2.00
N LYS A 188 6.08 15.36 -2.47
CA LYS A 188 7.38 15.94 -2.12
C LYS A 188 7.46 16.37 -0.66
N THR A 189 6.39 16.97 -0.11
CA THR A 189 6.36 17.40 1.31
C THR A 189 6.58 16.22 2.24
N LEU A 190 5.88 15.10 1.99
CA LEU A 190 6.00 13.89 2.79
C LEU A 190 7.34 13.19 2.59
N ARG A 191 7.82 13.05 1.35
CA ARG A 191 9.18 12.55 1.08
C ARG A 191 10.22 13.35 1.85
N ASP A 192 10.20 14.68 1.72
CA ASP A 192 11.20 15.54 2.33
C ASP A 192 11.14 15.45 3.87
N HIS A 193 9.93 15.25 4.44
CA HIS A 193 9.75 14.94 5.86
C HIS A 193 10.43 13.62 6.25
N TYR A 194 10.16 12.53 5.54
CA TYR A 194 10.78 11.24 5.83
C TYR A 194 12.31 11.26 5.64
N ILE A 195 12.81 11.97 4.61
CA ILE A 195 14.25 12.18 4.39
C ILE A 195 14.87 12.96 5.55
N LYS A 196 14.24 14.07 5.97
CA LYS A 196 14.70 14.89 7.11
C LYS A 196 14.82 14.08 8.39
N HIS A 197 13.88 13.15 8.61
CA HIS A 197 13.91 12.25 9.76
C HIS A 197 14.75 10.97 9.53
N GLY A 198 15.35 10.81 8.36
CA GLY A 198 16.20 9.67 8.02
C GLY A 198 15.45 8.33 7.94
N CYS A 199 14.16 8.34 7.62
CA CYS A 199 13.35 7.13 7.53
C CYS A 199 12.65 6.92 6.18
N TRP A 200 13.02 7.71 5.17
CA TRP A 200 12.65 7.43 3.77
C TRP A 200 13.24 6.10 3.32
N THR A 201 12.41 5.17 2.84
CA THR A 201 12.85 3.82 2.46
C THR A 201 12.88 3.55 0.96
N TRP A 202 12.53 4.55 0.15
CA TRP A 202 12.46 4.42 -1.31
C TRP A 202 13.66 5.08 -2.03
N PHE A 203 13.70 4.96 -3.36
CA PHE A 203 14.76 5.57 -4.17
C PHE A 203 14.74 7.10 -4.05
N LYS A 204 15.91 7.72 -3.84
CA LYS A 204 16.04 9.18 -3.66
C LYS A 204 15.67 9.96 -4.92
N ASP A 205 15.92 9.37 -6.08
CA ASP A 205 15.67 9.90 -7.42
C ASP A 205 14.33 9.45 -8.01
N TYR A 206 13.46 8.85 -7.20
CA TYR A 206 12.12 8.46 -7.65
C TYR A 206 11.34 9.66 -8.19
N ALA A 207 10.89 9.53 -9.42
CA ALA A 207 9.99 10.46 -10.07
C ALA A 207 8.60 9.83 -10.11
N TRP A 208 7.64 10.50 -9.49
CA TRP A 208 6.24 10.13 -9.61
C TRP A 208 5.74 10.30 -11.05
N PRO A 209 4.78 9.48 -11.48
CA PRO A 209 4.05 9.76 -12.72
C PRO A 209 3.24 11.05 -12.59
N ASP A 210 2.86 11.65 -13.72
CA ASP A 210 1.99 12.84 -13.74
C ASP A 210 0.58 12.55 -13.21
N TYR A 211 0.16 11.27 -13.29
CA TYR A 211 -1.15 10.81 -12.86
C TYR A 211 -1.07 9.51 -12.07
N GLU A 212 -1.95 9.37 -11.09
CA GLU A 212 -2.23 8.14 -10.38
C GLU A 212 -3.52 7.51 -10.91
N HIS A 213 -3.48 6.18 -11.02
CA HIS A 213 -4.63 5.33 -11.36
C HIS A 213 -5.04 4.52 -10.14
N PHE A 214 -6.33 4.53 -9.80
CA PHE A 214 -6.89 3.62 -8.80
C PHE A 214 -8.04 2.80 -9.37
N PHE A 215 -7.95 1.50 -9.20
CA PHE A 215 -8.98 0.56 -9.64
C PHE A 215 -10.01 0.37 -8.54
N VAL A 216 -11.29 0.49 -8.90
CA VAL A 216 -12.37 0.08 -7.99
C VAL A 216 -12.46 -1.45 -7.98
N VAL A 217 -12.31 -2.04 -6.80
CA VAL A 217 -12.46 -3.49 -6.60
C VAL A 217 -13.93 -3.86 -6.76
N ASP A 218 -14.22 -4.84 -7.62
CA ASP A 218 -15.56 -5.44 -7.67
C ASP A 218 -15.66 -6.47 -6.53
N PRO A 219 -16.52 -6.26 -5.51
CA PRO A 219 -16.67 -7.18 -4.39
C PRO A 219 -17.09 -8.59 -4.81
N ALA A 220 -17.85 -8.71 -5.90
CA ALA A 220 -18.31 -10.00 -6.43
C ALA A 220 -17.15 -10.74 -7.13
N ALA A 221 -16.32 -10.02 -7.89
CA ALA A 221 -15.19 -10.60 -8.59
C ALA A 221 -13.98 -10.89 -7.66
N ALA A 222 -13.84 -10.16 -6.55
CA ALA A 222 -12.82 -10.41 -5.53
C ALA A 222 -12.90 -11.82 -4.91
N SER A 223 -14.11 -12.41 -4.90
CA SER A 223 -14.40 -13.75 -4.39
C SER A 223 -14.35 -14.85 -5.47
N ALA A 224 -14.24 -14.48 -6.75
CA ALA A 224 -14.27 -15.43 -7.87
C ALA A 224 -12.92 -16.14 -8.07
N LYS A 225 -12.95 -17.46 -8.28
CA LYS A 225 -11.75 -18.28 -8.52
C LYS A 225 -11.02 -17.93 -9.84
N ARG A 226 -11.73 -17.38 -10.82
CA ARG A 226 -11.17 -16.86 -12.08
C ARG A 226 -12.01 -15.69 -12.59
N PRO A 227 -11.39 -14.65 -13.18
CA PRO A 227 -12.13 -13.63 -13.90
C PRO A 227 -12.80 -14.24 -15.13
N GLN A 228 -14.05 -13.86 -15.39
CA GLN A 228 -14.89 -14.45 -16.44
C GLN A 228 -14.61 -13.86 -17.83
N THR A 229 -13.89 -12.73 -17.92
CA THR A 229 -13.65 -12.01 -19.18
C THR A 229 -12.24 -11.41 -19.18
N PRO A 230 -11.49 -11.46 -20.31
CA PRO A 230 -10.26 -10.70 -20.44
C PRO A 230 -10.54 -9.20 -20.34
N THR A 231 -9.86 -8.51 -19.43
CA THR A 231 -9.93 -7.05 -19.28
C THR A 231 -8.58 -6.42 -19.59
N ILE A 232 -8.61 -5.23 -20.20
CA ILE A 232 -7.42 -4.39 -20.41
C ILE A 232 -7.50 -3.24 -19.41
N GLN A 233 -6.56 -3.20 -18.47
CA GLN A 233 -6.49 -2.19 -17.42
C GLN A 233 -5.12 -1.48 -17.47
N PRO A 234 -5.05 -0.14 -17.42
CA PRO A 234 -3.80 0.60 -17.50
C PRO A 234 -3.03 0.51 -16.17
N LEU A 235 -1.95 -0.29 -16.14
CA LEU A 235 -1.04 -0.39 -15.00
C LEU A 235 0.05 0.68 -15.06
N MET A 236 0.45 1.21 -13.89
CA MET A 236 1.58 2.12 -13.76
C MET A 236 2.84 1.31 -13.42
N PHE A 237 3.77 1.22 -14.35
CA PHE A 237 4.92 0.34 -14.20
C PHE A 237 6.08 1.04 -13.48
N VAL A 238 6.56 0.46 -12.39
CA VAL A 238 7.77 0.85 -11.68
C VAL A 238 8.84 -0.20 -11.94
N GLN A 239 9.93 0.20 -12.61
CA GLN A 239 11.04 -0.70 -12.88
C GLN A 239 11.94 -0.82 -11.66
N LEU A 240 12.17 -2.05 -11.20
CA LEU A 240 13.08 -2.33 -10.10
C LEU A 240 14.44 -2.81 -10.64
N PRO A 241 15.56 -2.32 -10.07
CA PRO A 241 16.88 -2.81 -10.43
C PRO A 241 17.05 -4.28 -9.98
N ALA A 242 17.76 -5.07 -10.78
CA ALA A 242 18.09 -6.45 -10.45
C ALA A 242 19.51 -6.56 -9.87
N PRO A 243 19.74 -7.29 -8.77
CA PRO A 243 18.74 -7.78 -7.81
C PRO A 243 18.19 -6.63 -6.96
N MET A 244 16.91 -6.73 -6.56
CA MET A 244 16.27 -5.75 -5.69
C MET A 244 16.93 -5.85 -4.30
N ARG A 245 17.94 -5.03 -4.07
CA ARG A 245 18.33 -4.60 -2.73
C ARG A 245 17.64 -3.26 -2.54
N VAL A 246 16.48 -3.24 -1.89
CA VAL A 246 16.05 -1.99 -1.26
C VAL A 246 17.13 -1.68 -0.24
N SER A 247 17.96 -0.69 -0.55
CA SER A 247 19.10 -0.37 0.26
C SER A 247 18.57 0.28 1.54
N PHE A 248 18.47 -0.50 2.61
CA PHE A 248 18.42 0.04 3.98
C PHE A 248 19.78 0.65 4.38
N THR A 249 20.54 1.19 3.42
CA THR A 249 21.79 1.89 3.68
C THR A 249 21.44 3.18 4.39
N LEU A 250 21.63 3.16 5.71
CA LEU A 250 22.26 4.27 6.40
C LEU A 250 23.44 4.72 5.53
N ASP A 251 23.33 5.86 4.86
CA ASP A 251 24.52 6.56 4.38
C ASP A 251 25.37 6.86 5.64
N PRO A 252 26.62 6.38 5.73
CA PRO A 252 27.48 6.69 6.87
C PRO A 252 28.13 8.08 6.76
N PHE A 253 27.53 9.01 6.02
CA PHE A 253 28.07 10.36 5.81
C PHE A 253 27.09 11.44 6.22
N THR A 254 26.95 11.61 7.54
CA THR A 254 26.82 12.93 8.15
C THR A 254 28.01 13.11 9.08
N SER A 255 29.12 13.54 8.48
CA SER A 255 30.18 14.28 9.18
C SER A 255 29.87 15.76 9.10
#